data_AF-A0A2U3MX09-F1
#
_entry.id   AF-A0A2U3MX09-F1
#
_cell.length_a   1.000
_cell.length_b   1.000
_cell.length_c   1.000
_cell.angle_alpha   90.00
_cell.angle_beta   90.00
_cell.angle_gamma   90.00
#
_symmetry.space_group_name_H-M   'P 1'
#
loop_
_entity.id
_entity.type
_entity.pdbx_description
1 polymer ?
#
loop_
_entity_poly.entity_id
_entity_poly.type
_entity_poly.pdbx_seq_one_letter_code
_entity_poly.pdbx_strand_id
1 'polypeptide(L)'
;MSKIVKTVLASLVFGLCSAAAFADGEDLAAKGGGGGHGGHNPGNSGCGTTCNGKIDISLDVPKHCDLDIITDTITLANTSGNSWSGSGSFTVAANSDYRLNITAPTQLNNGLYSVGVNVDTKKPGGASYMTGEVLPFSASARTFTVQANSTFDPTTTRYGTYTGIYQVAVDF
;
A
#
# COMPACT_ATOMS: atom_id res chain seq x y z
N MET A 1 -29.95 -11.03 3.52
CA MET A 1 -29.45 -9.66 3.23
C MET A 1 -29.73 -8.78 4.43
N SER A 2 -28.70 -8.28 5.08
CA SER A 2 -28.78 -7.16 6.03
C SER A 2 -27.40 -6.54 6.20
N LYS A 3 -27.36 -5.20 6.20
CA LYS A 3 -26.52 -4.26 6.95
C LYS A 3 -26.33 -2.98 6.12
N ILE A 4 -27.19 -2.01 6.42
CA ILE A 4 -27.11 -0.62 5.96
C ILE A 4 -26.18 0.10 6.93
N VAL A 5 -25.10 0.69 6.42
CA VAL A 5 -24.21 1.58 7.17
C VAL A 5 -24.66 3.02 6.93
N LYS A 6 -24.87 3.74 8.04
CA LYS A 6 -25.33 5.12 8.13
C LYS A 6 -24.18 6.09 7.81
N THR A 7 -24.42 7.04 6.93
CA THR A 7 -23.60 8.27 6.81
C THR A 7 -24.50 9.45 6.47
N VAL A 8 -24.73 10.35 7.44
CA VAL A 8 -25.20 11.72 7.19
C VAL A 8 -24.47 12.62 8.18
N LEU A 9 -23.46 13.33 7.69
CA LEU A 9 -22.77 14.39 8.44
C LEU A 9 -23.45 15.73 8.14
N ALA A 10 -23.73 16.45 9.22
CA ALA A 10 -24.63 17.57 9.30
C ALA A 10 -24.13 18.82 8.56
N SER A 11 -25.04 19.44 7.82
CA SER A 11 -24.96 20.81 7.33
C SER A 11 -25.15 21.80 8.49
N LEU A 12 -24.09 22.49 8.93
CA LEU A 12 -24.24 23.67 9.78
C LEU A 12 -24.54 24.88 8.91
N VAL A 13 -25.81 25.31 8.97
CA VAL A 13 -26.32 26.56 8.40
C VAL A 13 -25.81 27.72 9.25
N PHE A 14 -25.16 28.69 8.60
CA PHE A 14 -24.80 29.98 9.20
C PHE A 14 -26.06 30.79 9.53
N GLY A 15 -26.38 30.90 10.81
CA GLY A 15 -27.39 31.84 11.33
C GLY A 15 -26.78 33.22 11.53
N LEU A 16 -27.23 34.20 10.74
CA LEU A 16 -26.95 35.63 10.90
C LEU A 16 -28.09 36.31 11.67
N CYS A 17 -27.72 37.39 12.38
CA CYS A 17 -28.53 38.48 12.97
C CYS A 17 -29.10 38.22 14.40
N SER A 18 -28.91 39.05 15.44
CA SER A 18 -28.55 40.47 15.54
C SER A 18 -28.00 40.89 16.93
N ALA A 19 -27.06 41.84 16.90
CA ALA A 19 -26.65 42.92 17.83
C ALA A 19 -27.12 43.03 19.31
N ALA A 20 -26.16 43.33 20.20
CA ALA A 20 -26.10 44.51 21.10
C ALA A 20 -24.73 44.48 21.85
N ALA A 21 -23.79 45.40 21.59
CA ALA A 21 -23.65 46.77 22.14
C ALA A 21 -22.72 46.84 23.38
N PHE A 22 -21.58 47.49 23.17
CA PHE A 22 -20.68 48.28 24.06
C PHE A 22 -20.61 48.02 25.58
N ALA A 23 -19.38 47.96 26.11
CA ALA A 23 -19.03 48.55 27.41
C ALA A 23 -17.55 48.99 27.40
N ASP A 24 -17.36 50.30 27.22
CA ASP A 24 -16.22 51.06 27.71
C ASP A 24 -16.39 51.26 29.23
N GLY A 25 -15.29 51.35 29.98
CA GLY A 25 -15.27 51.92 31.31
C GLY A 25 -15.35 50.98 32.53
N GLU A 26 -14.42 51.24 33.44
CA GLU A 26 -14.44 51.09 34.91
C GLU A 26 -14.40 49.71 35.60
N ASP A 27 -13.25 49.50 36.25
CA ASP A 27 -13.02 48.79 37.52
C ASP A 27 -13.85 47.56 37.88
N LEU A 28 -13.17 46.41 38.03
CA LEU A 28 -13.03 45.71 39.31
C LEU A 28 -12.20 44.42 39.16
N ALA A 29 -10.99 44.48 39.73
CA ALA A 29 -10.37 43.46 40.57
C ALA A 29 -10.56 41.94 40.26
N ALA A 30 -9.44 41.35 39.84
CA ALA A 30 -8.74 40.24 40.50
C ALA A 30 -9.39 38.84 40.66
N LYS A 31 -8.62 37.86 40.11
CA LYS A 31 -8.32 36.46 40.54
C LYS A 31 -8.72 35.45 39.44
N GLY A 32 -7.79 34.89 38.67
CA GLY A 32 -6.74 33.93 39.06
C GLY A 32 -7.30 32.50 38.95
N GLY A 33 -6.76 31.53 38.22
CA GLY A 33 -5.52 31.43 37.43
C GLY A 33 -5.39 30.05 36.78
N GLY A 34 -4.22 29.80 36.18
CA GLY A 34 -3.73 28.49 35.70
C GLY A 34 -4.11 28.19 34.25
N GLY A 35 -3.22 27.96 33.30
CA GLY A 35 -1.78 27.73 33.31
C GLY A 35 -1.45 27.05 31.98
N GLY A 36 -0.64 27.69 31.14
CA GLY A 36 -0.25 27.15 29.84
C GLY A 36 0.68 28.13 29.15
N HIS A 37 1.98 27.89 29.28
CA HIS A 37 3.06 28.76 28.81
C HIS A 37 3.10 28.83 27.28
N GLY A 38 2.30 29.71 26.68
CA GLY A 38 2.60 30.32 25.39
C GLY A 38 3.17 31.70 25.66
N GLY A 39 4.50 31.81 25.73
CA GLY A 39 5.18 33.09 25.97
C GLY A 39 4.72 34.12 24.94
N HIS A 40 3.91 35.08 25.37
CA HIS A 40 3.63 36.27 24.58
C HIS A 40 4.94 37.04 24.53
N ASN A 41 5.50 37.28 23.35
CA ASN A 41 6.60 38.23 23.21
C ASN A 41 5.97 39.63 23.27
N PRO A 42 6.09 40.38 24.38
CA PRO A 42 5.64 41.77 24.38
C PRO A 42 6.51 42.51 23.36
N GLY A 43 5.88 43.12 22.36
CA GLY A 43 6.58 43.98 21.42
C GLY A 43 7.41 45.02 22.17
N ASN A 44 8.64 45.24 21.71
CA ASN A 44 9.53 46.24 22.29
C ASN A 44 8.80 47.60 22.27
N SER A 45 8.73 48.25 23.43
CA SER A 45 8.01 49.49 23.73
C SER A 45 7.71 50.40 22.54
N GLY A 46 6.43 50.49 22.16
CA GLY A 46 5.89 51.42 21.17
C GLY A 46 4.61 50.84 20.59
N CYS A 47 3.58 51.67 20.36
CA CYS A 47 2.38 51.27 19.62
C CYS A 47 2.76 50.87 18.18
N GLY A 48 3.21 49.63 18.01
CA GLY A 48 3.48 49.04 16.71
C GLY A 48 2.16 48.70 16.03
N THR A 49 1.94 49.22 14.82
CA THR A 49 0.70 49.05 14.04
C THR A 49 0.51 47.65 13.45
N THR A 50 1.39 46.69 13.74
CA THR A 50 1.41 45.41 13.03
C THR A 50 1.79 44.25 13.95
N CYS A 51 0.84 43.32 14.11
CA CYS A 51 1.02 42.05 14.80
C CYS A 51 1.20 40.95 13.76
N ASN A 52 2.39 40.35 13.70
CA ASN A 52 2.72 39.28 12.74
C ASN A 52 3.02 37.98 13.48
N GLY A 53 2.60 36.85 12.89
CA GLY A 53 2.91 35.50 13.37
C GLY A 53 2.96 34.52 12.20
N LYS A 54 3.64 33.39 12.40
CA LYS A 54 3.74 32.30 11.41
C LYS A 54 3.54 30.96 12.12
N ILE A 55 2.83 30.05 11.47
CA ILE A 55 2.72 28.65 11.88
C ILE A 55 3.24 27.81 10.71
N ASP A 56 4.22 26.96 10.98
CA ASP A 56 4.71 25.97 10.03
C ASP A 56 3.91 24.68 10.15
N ILE A 57 3.47 24.12 9.02
CA ILE A 57 2.70 22.88 8.93
C ILE A 57 3.51 21.89 8.10
N SER A 58 3.70 20.66 8.61
CA SER A 58 4.45 19.58 7.94
C SER A 58 3.69 18.26 8.03
N LEU A 59 3.70 17.49 6.93
CA LEU A 59 3.15 16.14 6.85
C LEU A 59 4.16 15.25 6.13
N ASP A 60 4.52 14.14 6.76
CA ASP A 60 5.30 13.07 6.14
C ASP A 60 4.41 11.85 5.91
N VAL A 61 4.45 11.29 4.70
CA VAL A 61 3.67 10.10 4.32
C VAL A 61 4.67 8.98 4.00
N PRO A 62 4.79 7.96 4.85
CA PRO A 62 5.77 6.90 4.63
C PRO A 62 5.39 6.04 3.43
N LYS A 63 6.40 5.41 2.81
CA LYS A 63 6.15 4.39 1.78
C LYS A 63 5.40 3.21 2.37
N HIS A 64 4.41 2.72 1.65
CA HIS A 64 3.52 1.62 2.06
C HIS A 64 3.19 0.75 0.85
N CYS A 65 3.18 -0.57 1.04
CA CYS A 65 2.71 -1.53 0.04
C CYS A 65 1.87 -2.63 0.66
N ASP A 66 0.90 -3.11 -0.11
CA ASP A 66 0.10 -4.29 0.18
C ASP A 66 0.39 -5.32 -0.93
N LEU A 67 0.82 -6.51 -0.52
CA LEU A 67 1.06 -7.67 -1.38
C LEU A 67 0.07 -8.76 -0.99
N ASP A 68 -0.87 -9.07 -1.89
CA ASP A 68 -1.84 -10.15 -1.68
C ASP A 68 -1.54 -11.31 -2.62
N ILE A 69 -1.29 -12.49 -2.06
CA ILE A 69 -1.20 -13.73 -2.82
C ILE A 69 -2.63 -14.22 -3.08
N ILE A 70 -3.05 -14.24 -4.34
CA ILE A 70 -4.40 -14.68 -4.74
C ILE A 70 -4.41 -16.20 -4.97
N THR A 71 -3.28 -16.75 -5.42
CA THR A 71 -3.12 -18.18 -5.68
C THR A 71 -1.96 -18.73 -4.87
N ASP A 72 -2.27 -19.34 -3.72
CA ASP A 72 -1.27 -19.88 -2.79
C ASP A 72 -0.52 -21.12 -3.32
N THR A 73 -1.11 -21.82 -4.29
CA THR A 73 -0.50 -23.01 -4.89
C THR A 73 -0.83 -23.10 -6.38
N ILE A 74 0.19 -23.16 -7.21
CA ILE A 74 0.06 -23.41 -8.65
C ILE A 74 0.17 -24.91 -8.88
N THR A 75 -0.96 -25.55 -9.15
CA THR A 75 -1.01 -26.96 -9.55
C THR A 75 -0.83 -27.05 -11.07
N LEU A 76 0.21 -27.77 -11.51
CA LEU A 76 0.41 -28.05 -12.91
C LEU A 76 -0.55 -29.16 -13.36
N ALA A 77 -1.17 -28.98 -14.53
CA ALA A 77 -2.03 -29.97 -15.18
C ALA A 77 -1.46 -30.35 -16.56
N ASN A 78 -1.72 -31.59 -17.00
CA ASN A 78 -1.26 -32.05 -18.30
C ASN A 78 -1.96 -31.25 -19.41
N THR A 79 -1.17 -30.63 -20.28
CA THR A 79 -1.69 -29.91 -21.45
C THR A 79 -1.64 -30.78 -22.70
N SER A 80 -0.54 -31.50 -22.90
CA SER A 80 -0.33 -32.42 -24.03
C SER A 80 0.90 -33.29 -23.81
N GLY A 81 0.76 -34.60 -24.02
CA GLY A 81 1.87 -35.55 -23.87
C GLY A 81 2.51 -35.45 -22.48
N ASN A 82 3.79 -35.06 -22.44
CA ASN A 82 4.54 -34.86 -21.19
C ASN A 82 4.69 -33.38 -20.80
N SER A 83 3.91 -32.49 -21.40
CA SER A 83 3.89 -31.06 -21.09
C SER A 83 2.80 -30.75 -20.07
N TRP A 84 3.16 -29.95 -19.07
CA TRP A 84 2.32 -29.58 -17.96
C TRP A 84 2.41 -28.08 -17.72
N SER A 85 1.27 -27.44 -17.46
CA SER A 85 1.24 -26.01 -17.16
C SER A 85 0.23 -25.68 -16.07
N GLY A 86 0.43 -24.53 -15.44
CA GLY A 86 -0.45 -24.00 -14.41
C GLY A 86 -0.16 -22.53 -14.20
N SER A 87 -1.17 -21.78 -13.79
CA SER A 87 -1.07 -20.34 -13.57
C SER A 87 -1.60 -19.95 -12.20
N GLY A 88 -1.00 -18.93 -11.61
CA GLY A 88 -1.48 -18.25 -10.41
C GLY A 88 -1.39 -16.75 -10.55
N SER A 89 -1.79 -16.03 -9.50
CA SER A 89 -1.68 -14.58 -9.48
C SER A 89 -1.47 -14.02 -8.09
N PHE A 90 -0.97 -12.78 -8.06
CA PHE A 90 -0.87 -11.95 -6.86
C PHE A 90 -1.14 -10.48 -7.24
N THR A 91 -1.50 -9.66 -6.26
CA THR A 91 -1.71 -8.22 -6.44
C THR A 91 -0.73 -7.41 -5.60
N VAL A 92 -0.29 -6.27 -6.15
CA VAL A 92 0.51 -5.29 -5.42
C VAL A 92 -0.11 -3.91 -5.54
N ALA A 93 -0.43 -3.31 -4.40
CA ALA A 93 -0.75 -1.89 -4.27
C ALA A 93 0.41 -1.20 -3.54
N ALA A 94 0.84 -0.04 -4.01
CA ALA A 94 1.92 0.72 -3.38
C ALA A 94 1.68 2.22 -3.58
N ASN A 95 2.07 3.04 -2.61
CA ASN A 95 1.93 4.49 -2.67
C ASN A 95 3.14 5.22 -3.30
N SER A 96 4.07 4.48 -3.89
CA SER A 96 5.25 5.00 -4.59
C SER A 96 5.72 4.03 -5.69
N ASP A 97 6.71 4.45 -6.47
CA ASP A 97 7.43 3.57 -7.39
C ASP A 97 8.05 2.40 -6.61
N TYR A 98 7.99 1.20 -7.19
CA TYR A 98 8.50 -0.02 -6.54
C TYR A 98 9.09 -0.99 -7.55
N ARG A 99 9.76 -2.03 -7.05
CA ARG A 99 10.27 -3.18 -7.79
C ARG A 99 9.74 -4.44 -7.14
N LEU A 100 9.65 -5.52 -7.91
CA LEU A 100 9.45 -6.86 -7.39
C LEU A 100 10.77 -7.62 -7.47
N ASN A 101 11.18 -8.18 -6.34
CA ASN A 101 12.26 -9.14 -6.27
C ASN A 101 11.65 -10.53 -6.29
N ILE A 102 11.76 -11.18 -7.44
CA ILE A 102 11.16 -12.49 -7.71
C ILE A 102 12.25 -13.55 -7.70
N THR A 103 12.03 -14.59 -6.90
CA THR A 103 12.82 -15.83 -6.94
C THR A 103 11.93 -16.96 -7.40
N ALA A 104 12.20 -17.46 -8.61
CA ALA A 104 11.46 -18.57 -9.21
C ALA A 104 12.28 -19.86 -9.15
N PRO A 105 11.67 -21.03 -8.89
CA PRO A 105 12.36 -22.29 -8.98
C PRO A 105 12.62 -22.63 -10.45
N THR A 106 13.78 -23.22 -10.73
CA THR A 106 14.11 -23.80 -12.05
C THR A 106 13.87 -25.32 -12.09
N GLN A 107 13.67 -25.91 -10.91
CA GLN A 107 13.37 -27.33 -10.73
C GLN A 107 12.32 -27.49 -9.63
N LEU A 108 11.45 -28.48 -9.82
CA LEU A 108 10.57 -29.01 -8.79
C LEU A 108 11.19 -30.30 -8.25
N ASN A 109 11.15 -30.50 -6.93
CA ASN A 109 11.86 -31.59 -6.25
C ASN A 109 10.90 -32.58 -5.61
N ASN A 110 11.26 -33.86 -5.65
CA ASN A 110 10.61 -34.98 -4.97
C ASN A 110 11.69 -35.91 -4.41
N GLY A 111 12.16 -35.62 -3.19
CA GLY A 111 13.28 -36.32 -2.58
C GLY A 111 14.57 -36.15 -3.39
N LEU A 112 15.11 -37.26 -3.90
CA LEU A 112 16.31 -37.28 -4.75
C LEU A 112 16.02 -37.03 -6.24
N TYR A 113 14.76 -36.91 -6.63
CA TYR A 113 14.34 -36.70 -8.01
C TYR A 113 13.94 -35.25 -8.24
N SER A 114 14.18 -34.74 -9.45
CA SER A 114 13.84 -33.38 -9.84
C SER A 114 13.28 -33.33 -11.25
N VAL A 115 12.39 -32.38 -11.51
CA VAL A 115 11.86 -32.07 -12.84
C VAL A 115 12.08 -30.60 -13.14
N GLY A 116 12.53 -30.26 -14.35
CA GLY A 116 12.70 -28.86 -14.78
C GLY A 116 11.36 -28.11 -14.83
N VAL A 117 11.38 -26.84 -14.43
CA VAL A 117 10.23 -25.95 -14.55
C VAL A 117 10.70 -24.57 -15.02
N ASN A 118 9.94 -23.99 -15.95
CA ASN A 118 10.08 -22.59 -16.33
C ASN A 118 8.92 -21.81 -15.71
N VAL A 119 9.25 -20.75 -14.97
CA VAL A 119 8.25 -19.90 -14.31
C VAL A 119 8.43 -18.47 -14.76
N ASP A 120 7.39 -17.91 -15.39
CA ASP A 120 7.37 -16.55 -15.89
C ASP A 120 6.34 -15.72 -15.12
N THR A 121 6.72 -14.48 -14.79
CA THR A 121 5.79 -13.51 -14.20
C THR A 121 5.43 -12.45 -15.24
N LYS A 122 4.15 -12.13 -15.37
CA LYS A 122 3.61 -11.18 -16.34
C LYS A 122 2.95 -10.00 -15.63
N LYS A 123 3.21 -8.81 -16.17
CA LYS A 123 2.54 -7.55 -15.81
C LYS A 123 1.08 -7.56 -16.27
N PRO A 124 0.23 -6.66 -15.74
CA PRO A 124 -1.04 -6.33 -16.37
C PRO A 124 -0.83 -6.03 -17.87
N GLY A 125 -1.65 -6.63 -18.72
CA GLY A 125 -1.50 -6.55 -20.18
C GLY A 125 -0.60 -7.62 -20.81
N GLY A 126 0.01 -8.51 -20.02
CA GLY A 126 0.60 -9.76 -20.51
C GLY A 126 2.09 -9.71 -20.86
N ALA A 127 2.73 -8.53 -20.78
CA ALA A 127 4.18 -8.41 -20.94
C ALA A 127 4.92 -9.08 -19.78
N SER A 128 6.03 -9.76 -20.05
CA SER A 128 6.88 -10.33 -18.99
C SER A 128 7.42 -9.23 -18.08
N TYR A 129 7.43 -9.52 -16.78
CA TYR A 129 8.09 -8.73 -15.77
C TYR A 129 9.51 -9.26 -15.58
N MET A 130 10.51 -8.38 -15.58
CA MET A 130 11.89 -8.74 -15.25
C MET A 130 12.16 -8.37 -13.80
N THR A 131 12.73 -9.29 -13.02
CA THR A 131 13.06 -9.04 -11.60
C THR A 131 13.90 -7.76 -11.46
N GLY A 132 13.50 -6.88 -10.54
CA GLY A 132 14.14 -5.57 -10.37
C GLY A 132 13.71 -4.47 -11.35
N GLU A 133 12.81 -4.71 -12.31
CA GLU A 133 12.24 -3.64 -13.14
C GLU A 133 11.45 -2.63 -12.28
N VAL A 134 11.65 -1.33 -12.50
CA VAL A 134 10.88 -0.27 -11.83
C VAL A 134 9.47 -0.22 -12.36
N LEU A 135 8.52 -0.30 -11.46
CA LEU A 135 7.11 -0.09 -11.72
C LEU A 135 6.74 1.28 -11.13
N PRO A 136 6.28 2.23 -11.97
CA PRO A 136 5.89 3.55 -11.48
C PRO A 136 4.69 3.45 -10.53
N PHE A 137 4.44 4.48 -9.73
CA PHE A 137 3.21 4.57 -8.93
C PHE A 137 1.96 4.33 -9.78
N SER A 138 0.96 3.68 -9.17
CA SER A 138 -0.37 3.50 -9.74
C SER A 138 -1.39 3.67 -8.63
N ALA A 139 -2.45 4.45 -8.89
CA ALA A 139 -3.56 4.61 -7.96
C ALA A 139 -4.38 3.31 -7.77
N SER A 140 -4.18 2.31 -8.64
CA SER A 140 -4.81 1.00 -8.55
C SER A 140 -3.78 -0.10 -8.36
N ALA A 141 -4.17 -1.15 -7.62
CA ALA A 141 -3.37 -2.35 -7.48
C ALA A 141 -3.09 -2.98 -8.85
N ARG A 142 -1.88 -3.52 -9.02
CA ARG A 142 -1.50 -4.29 -10.22
C ARG A 142 -1.63 -5.77 -9.94
N THR A 143 -2.35 -6.48 -10.80
CA THR A 143 -2.39 -7.95 -10.78
C THR A 143 -1.29 -8.51 -11.68
N PHE A 144 -0.46 -9.37 -11.12
CA PHE A 144 0.56 -10.11 -11.84
C PHE A 144 0.12 -11.55 -12.03
N THR A 145 0.39 -12.11 -13.20
CA THR A 145 0.15 -13.52 -13.48
C THR A 145 1.47 -14.27 -13.41
N VAL A 146 1.50 -15.37 -12.66
CA VAL A 146 2.64 -16.30 -12.62
C VAL A 146 2.26 -17.52 -13.43
N GLN A 147 3.04 -17.85 -14.45
CA GLN A 147 2.83 -19.01 -15.30
C GLN A 147 3.98 -19.99 -15.10
N ALA A 148 3.66 -21.20 -14.65
CA ALA A 148 4.62 -22.29 -14.55
C ALA A 148 4.38 -23.29 -15.69
N ASN A 149 5.46 -23.77 -16.29
CA ASN A 149 5.46 -24.78 -17.34
C ASN A 149 6.55 -25.79 -17.06
N SER A 150 6.24 -27.07 -17.24
CA SER A 150 7.18 -28.16 -17.06
C SER A 150 7.02 -29.17 -18.18
N THR A 151 8.14 -29.76 -18.59
CA THR A 151 8.15 -30.93 -19.46
C THR A 151 9.03 -31.96 -18.78
N PHE A 152 8.59 -33.21 -18.75
CA PHE A 152 9.38 -34.28 -18.16
C PHE A 152 9.51 -35.49 -19.08
N ASP A 153 10.55 -36.28 -18.85
CA ASP A 153 10.77 -37.53 -19.55
C ASP A 153 10.18 -38.68 -18.71
N PRO A 154 9.16 -39.41 -19.22
CA PRO A 154 8.50 -40.47 -18.47
C PRO A 154 9.41 -41.69 -18.19
N THR A 155 10.54 -41.81 -18.88
CA THR A 155 11.49 -42.91 -18.64
C THR A 155 12.37 -42.67 -17.41
N THR A 156 12.60 -41.40 -17.06
CA THR A 156 13.50 -40.99 -15.97
C THR A 156 12.74 -40.39 -14.78
N THR A 157 11.56 -39.82 -15.01
CA THR A 157 10.75 -39.18 -13.98
C THR A 157 9.99 -40.20 -13.16
N ARG A 158 10.09 -40.12 -11.82
CA ARG A 158 9.40 -41.03 -10.90
C ARG A 158 8.07 -40.47 -10.42
N TYR A 159 7.15 -41.36 -10.03
CA TYR A 159 5.87 -40.97 -9.48
C TYR A 159 6.05 -40.17 -8.17
N GLY A 160 5.11 -39.26 -7.91
CA GLY A 160 5.04 -38.47 -6.69
C GLY A 160 4.89 -36.99 -6.97
N THR A 161 4.81 -36.20 -5.89
CA THR A 161 4.58 -34.76 -5.96
C THR A 161 5.92 -34.03 -5.97
N TYR A 162 6.17 -33.28 -7.04
CA TYR A 162 7.35 -32.41 -7.13
C TYR A 162 6.96 -30.99 -6.72
N THR A 163 7.73 -30.38 -5.82
CA THR A 163 7.44 -29.05 -5.29
C THR A 163 8.61 -28.10 -5.49
N GLY A 164 8.29 -26.82 -5.61
CA GLY A 164 9.23 -25.71 -5.68
C GLY A 164 8.56 -24.47 -5.10
N ILE A 165 9.36 -23.50 -4.66
CA ILE A 165 8.87 -22.29 -4.02
C ILE A 165 9.13 -21.11 -4.95
N TYR A 166 8.06 -20.45 -5.35
CA TYR A 166 8.11 -19.13 -5.97
C TYR A 166 7.97 -18.08 -4.86
N GLN A 167 8.89 -17.12 -4.81
CA GLN A 167 8.89 -16.04 -3.83
C GLN A 167 8.80 -14.69 -4.54
N VAL A 168 8.07 -13.76 -3.93
CA VAL A 168 7.96 -12.38 -4.35
C VAL A 168 8.13 -11.47 -3.14
N ALA A 169 8.97 -10.46 -3.28
CA ALA A 169 9.11 -9.36 -2.33
C ALA A 169 8.94 -8.02 -3.07
N VAL A 170 8.45 -7.01 -2.36
CA VAL A 170 8.29 -5.64 -2.87
C VAL A 170 9.39 -4.78 -2.28
N ASP A 171 10.15 -4.10 -3.15
CA ASP A 171 11.24 -3.20 -2.79
C ASP A 171 10.95 -1.78 -3.29
N PHE A 172 11.39 -0.77 -2.53
CA PHE A 172 11.11 0.65 -2.75
C PHE A 172 12.33 1.48 -3.16
#